data_AF-K7X7I8-F1
#
_entry.id   AF-K7X7I8-F1
#
_cell.length_a   1.000
_cell.length_b   1.000
_cell.length_c   1.000
_cell.angle_alpha   90.00
_cell.angle_beta   90.00
_cell.angle_gamma   90.00
#
_symmetry.space_group_name_H-M   'P 1'
#
loop_
_entity.id
_entity.type
_entity.pdbx_description
1 polymer ?
#
loop_
_entity_poly.entity_id
_entity_poly.type
_entity_poly.pdbx_seq_one_letter_code
_entity_poly.pdbx_strand_id
1 'polypeptide(L)'
;GVGEATVPTLVRYHQLLDVNEQEFLAAVQGTFKLGIAFENWRDVNEDYIHSFGDTGRDHWSAGFQHFWMKGREKGIASEFGDYCLELKAAQESKFAHLPRPGINYAFHIDATLYARFLRQFSEKFGATRVEGKIVRINTNSETGFIESLTLDSGRNVEGDLFIDCSG
;
A
#
# COMPACT_ATOMS: atom_id res chain seq x y z
N GLY A 1 16.41 -1.19 8.00
CA GLY A 1 15.16 -1.25 7.22
C GLY A 1 14.17 -0.28 7.81
N VAL A 2 13.52 0.50 6.97
CA VAL A 2 12.33 1.27 7.39
C VAL A 2 11.13 0.36 7.11
N GLY A 3 10.46 -0.09 8.17
CA GLY A 3 9.24 -0.88 8.03
C GLY A 3 8.08 0.02 7.64
N GLU A 4 7.32 -0.35 6.61
CA GLU A 4 6.18 0.39 6.11
C GLU A 4 4.98 -0.52 5.86
N ALA A 5 3.79 -0.05 6.22
CA ALA A 5 2.54 -0.75 6.00
C ALA A 5 1.84 -0.20 4.75
N THR A 6 1.30 -1.07 3.92
CA THR A 6 0.67 -0.69 2.64
C THR A 6 -0.84 -0.92 2.67
N VAL A 7 -1.50 -0.69 1.53
CA VAL A 7 -2.93 -0.95 1.30
C VAL A 7 -3.13 -1.77 0.01
N PRO A 8 -4.30 -2.40 -0.22
CA PRO A 8 -4.49 -3.38 -1.31
C PRO A 8 -4.23 -2.85 -2.73
N THR A 9 -4.17 -1.53 -2.93
CA THR A 9 -3.81 -0.94 -4.23
C THR A 9 -2.41 -1.33 -4.69
N LEU A 10 -1.49 -1.68 -3.78
CA LEU A 10 -0.16 -2.14 -4.14
C LEU A 10 -0.19 -3.52 -4.84
N VAL A 11 -1.12 -4.39 -4.47
CA VAL A 11 -1.35 -5.67 -5.19
C VAL A 11 -1.73 -5.39 -6.65
N ARG A 12 -2.58 -4.39 -6.88
CA ARG A 12 -2.96 -3.98 -8.24
C ARG A 12 -1.80 -3.35 -8.99
N TYR A 13 -0.99 -2.53 -8.32
CA TYR A 13 0.20 -1.94 -8.92
C TYR A 13 1.18 -3.01 -9.40
N HIS A 14 1.43 -4.05 -8.60
CA HIS A 14 2.27 -5.18 -9.01
C HIS A 14 1.67 -5.98 -10.17
N GLN A 15 0.36 -6.16 -10.23
CA GLN A 15 -0.31 -6.79 -11.38
C GLN A 15 -0.12 -5.99 -12.67
N LEU A 16 -0.14 -4.65 -12.61
CA LEU A 16 0.10 -3.79 -13.78
C LEU A 16 1.55 -3.89 -14.28
N LEU A 17 2.50 -4.14 -13.38
CA LEU A 17 3.92 -4.30 -13.69
C LEU A 17 4.33 -5.74 -13.98
N ASP A 18 3.41 -6.70 -13.89
CA ASP A 18 3.68 -8.14 -13.95
C ASP A 18 4.76 -8.60 -12.96
N VAL A 19 4.71 -8.06 -11.74
CA VAL A 19 5.62 -8.43 -10.64
C VAL A 19 5.10 -9.70 -9.96
N ASN A 20 5.97 -10.70 -9.82
CA ASN A 20 5.67 -11.90 -9.05
C ASN A 20 5.63 -11.59 -7.54
N GLU A 21 4.48 -11.83 -6.90
CA GLU A 21 4.27 -11.53 -5.47
C GLU A 21 5.24 -12.28 -4.55
N GLN A 22 5.51 -13.56 -4.83
CA GLN A 22 6.37 -14.39 -3.97
C GLN A 22 7.83 -13.90 -4.01
N GLU A 23 8.32 -13.57 -5.20
CA GLU A 23 9.66 -13.00 -5.38
C GLU A 23 9.78 -11.63 -4.71
N PHE A 24 8.78 -10.75 -4.91
CA PHE A 24 8.71 -9.46 -4.26
C PHE A 24 8.74 -9.62 -2.73
N LEU A 25 7.85 -10.43 -2.17
CA LEU A 25 7.67 -10.55 -0.72
C LEU A 25 8.95 -11.09 -0.05
N ALA A 26 9.61 -12.06 -0.69
CA ALA A 26 10.90 -12.59 -0.23
C ALA A 26 12.00 -11.51 -0.29
N ALA A 27 12.05 -10.70 -1.34
CA ALA A 27 13.07 -9.67 -1.52
C ALA A 27 12.96 -8.51 -0.51
N VAL A 28 11.74 -8.23 -0.02
CA VAL A 28 11.46 -7.08 0.85
C VAL A 28 11.26 -7.43 2.32
N GLN A 29 11.52 -8.68 2.71
CA GLN A 29 11.21 -9.22 4.05
C GLN A 29 9.75 -8.97 4.44
N GLY A 30 8.85 -9.11 3.46
CA GLY A 30 7.47 -8.71 3.61
C GLY A 30 6.61 -9.72 4.37
N THR A 31 5.57 -9.22 5.02
CA THR A 31 4.50 -10.04 5.60
C THR A 31 3.15 -9.55 5.12
N PHE A 32 2.10 -10.36 5.28
CA PHE A 32 0.75 -9.97 4.91
C PHE A 32 0.11 -9.05 5.94
N LYS A 33 -0.75 -8.15 5.46
CA LYS A 33 -1.54 -7.22 6.26
C LYS A 33 -3.02 -7.41 5.93
N LEU A 34 -3.84 -7.52 6.97
CA LEU A 34 -5.30 -7.70 6.86
C LEU A 34 -6.10 -6.52 7.40
N GLY A 35 -5.44 -5.57 8.07
CA GLY A 35 -6.10 -4.45 8.72
C GLY A 35 -5.14 -3.63 9.57
N ILE A 36 -5.71 -2.76 10.40
CA ILE A 36 -5.01 -1.95 11.40
C ILE A 36 -5.79 -2.09 12.71
N ALA A 37 -5.09 -2.46 13.79
CA ALA A 37 -5.63 -2.38 15.14
C ALA A 37 -5.52 -0.95 15.66
N PHE A 38 -6.64 -0.39 16.08
CA PHE A 38 -6.75 0.93 16.69
C PHE A 38 -7.02 0.74 18.18
N GLU A 39 -5.97 0.91 18.97
CA GLU A 39 -6.02 0.74 20.42
C GLU A 39 -6.14 2.09 21.14
N ASN A 40 -7.03 2.19 22.12
CA ASN A 40 -7.29 3.42 22.90
C ASN A 40 -7.72 4.66 22.08
N TRP A 41 -8.20 4.48 20.85
CA TRP A 41 -8.60 5.60 19.99
C TRP A 41 -9.98 6.16 20.35
N ARG A 42 -10.91 5.27 20.68
CA ARG A 42 -12.27 5.66 21.04
C ARG A 42 -12.33 6.17 22.48
N ASP A 43 -11.77 5.39 23.39
CA ASP A 43 -11.53 5.72 24.81
C ASP A 43 -10.47 4.74 25.37
N VAL A 44 -10.04 4.94 26.61
CA VAL A 44 -9.08 4.05 27.30
C VAL A 44 -9.64 2.63 27.41
N ASN A 45 -8.88 1.65 26.92
CA ASN A 45 -9.25 0.24 26.80
C ASN A 45 -10.45 -0.03 25.87
N GLU A 46 -10.77 0.88 24.94
CA GLU A 46 -11.74 0.66 23.87
C GLU A 46 -11.04 0.52 22.51
N ASP A 47 -10.75 -0.73 22.15
CA ASP A 47 -10.00 -1.08 20.94
C ASP A 47 -10.92 -1.59 19.82
N TYR A 48 -10.52 -1.40 18.57
CA TYR A 48 -11.18 -2.01 17.41
C TYR A 48 -10.19 -2.28 16.27
N ILE A 49 -10.59 -3.09 15.30
CA ILE A 49 -9.81 -3.35 14.09
C ILE A 49 -10.53 -2.73 12.90
N HIS A 50 -9.81 -1.92 12.12
CA HIS A 50 -10.20 -1.55 10.77
C HIS A 50 -9.56 -2.54 9.81
N SER A 51 -10.30 -3.58 9.45
CA SER A 51 -9.85 -4.59 8.49
C SER A 51 -10.05 -4.13 7.05
N PHE A 52 -9.38 -4.79 6.13
CA PHE A 52 -9.80 -4.81 4.72
C PHE A 52 -11.06 -5.67 4.55
N GLY A 53 -11.56 -5.74 3.32
CA GLY A 53 -12.71 -6.55 2.96
C GLY A 53 -14.04 -5.96 3.41
N ASP A 54 -15.07 -6.78 3.30
CA ASP A 54 -16.45 -6.41 3.57
C ASP A 54 -16.96 -7.12 4.84
N THR A 55 -17.93 -6.51 5.51
CA THR A 55 -18.57 -7.09 6.70
C THR A 55 -19.97 -7.58 6.35
N GLY A 56 -20.24 -8.87 6.59
CA GLY A 56 -21.54 -9.48 6.37
C GLY A 56 -21.95 -9.52 4.90
N ARG A 57 -23.25 -9.31 4.63
CA ARG A 57 -23.82 -9.34 3.28
C ARG A 57 -24.83 -8.23 3.10
N ASP A 58 -24.62 -7.44 2.05
CA ASP A 58 -25.50 -6.32 1.72
C ASP A 58 -26.78 -6.77 1.02
N HIS A 59 -27.78 -5.89 1.10
CA HIS A 59 -28.93 -5.87 0.20
C HIS A 59 -28.77 -4.70 -0.77
N TRP A 60 -29.32 -4.81 -1.99
CA TRP A 60 -29.17 -3.77 -3.03
C TRP A 60 -29.63 -2.37 -2.56
N SER A 61 -30.58 -2.30 -1.62
CA SER A 61 -31.14 -1.06 -1.10
C SER A 61 -30.53 -0.60 0.23
N ALA A 62 -29.76 -1.44 0.91
CA ALA A 62 -29.26 -1.17 2.25
C ALA A 62 -28.03 -2.04 2.56
N GLY A 63 -26.96 -1.40 3.05
CA GLY A 63 -25.78 -2.11 3.52
C GLY A 63 -26.03 -2.94 4.79
N PHE A 64 -25.17 -3.93 5.02
CA PHE A 64 -25.24 -4.90 6.10
C PHE A 64 -25.39 -4.25 7.48
N GLN A 65 -24.75 -3.09 7.69
CA GLN A 65 -24.81 -2.36 8.96
C GLN A 65 -26.24 -2.03 9.42
N HIS A 66 -27.18 -1.82 8.50
CA HIS A 66 -28.58 -1.54 8.87
C HIS A 66 -29.26 -2.77 9.49
N PHE A 67 -29.00 -3.95 8.92
CA PHE A 67 -29.50 -5.21 9.43
C PHE A 67 -28.81 -5.57 10.74
N TRP A 68 -27.50 -5.36 10.85
CA TRP A 68 -26.74 -5.56 12.08
C TRP A 68 -27.26 -4.67 13.21
N MET A 69 -27.44 -3.37 12.97
CA MET A 69 -28.01 -2.43 13.95
C MET A 69 -29.38 -2.90 14.43
N LYS A 70 -30.26 -3.33 13.51
CA LYS A 70 -31.57 -3.87 13.89
C LYS A 70 -31.46 -5.18 14.67
N GLY A 71 -30.49 -6.04 14.33
CA GLY A 71 -30.18 -7.26 15.05
C GLY A 71 -29.71 -7.00 16.48
N ARG A 72 -28.89 -5.95 16.70
CA ARG A 72 -28.46 -5.53 18.03
C ARG A 72 -29.63 -5.08 18.89
N GLU A 73 -30.52 -4.24 18.37
CA GLU A 73 -31.73 -3.81 19.10
C GLU A 73 -32.60 -5.00 19.53
N LYS A 74 -32.62 -6.06 18.71
CA LYS A 74 -33.35 -7.29 18.98
C LYS A 74 -32.59 -8.30 19.86
N GLY A 75 -31.33 -8.02 20.22
CA GLY A 75 -30.50 -8.94 21.01
C GLY A 75 -30.08 -10.21 20.28
N ILE A 76 -30.01 -10.18 18.93
CA ILE A 76 -29.69 -11.35 18.09
C ILE A 76 -28.39 -11.19 17.27
N ALA A 77 -27.71 -10.05 17.39
CA ALA A 77 -26.43 -9.81 16.70
C ALA A 77 -25.25 -9.92 17.66
N SER A 78 -24.15 -10.50 17.19
CA SER A 78 -22.83 -10.44 17.83
C SER A 78 -22.11 -9.13 17.48
N GLU A 79 -20.84 -9.01 17.87
CA GLU A 79 -20.03 -7.83 17.53
C GLU A 79 -19.87 -7.67 16.01
N PHE A 80 -19.77 -6.44 15.52
CA PHE A 80 -19.73 -6.16 14.08
C PHE A 80 -18.60 -6.92 13.37
N GLY A 81 -17.43 -6.97 14.00
CA GLY A 81 -16.25 -7.64 13.47
C GLY A 81 -16.39 -9.16 13.36
N ASP A 82 -17.34 -9.79 14.05
CA ASP A 82 -17.59 -11.24 13.93
C ASP A 82 -18.11 -11.65 12.55
N TYR A 83 -18.56 -10.68 11.75
CA TYR A 83 -19.07 -10.89 10.40
C TYR A 83 -18.07 -10.53 9.29
N CYS A 84 -16.80 -10.24 9.62
CA CYS A 84 -15.76 -9.90 8.64
C CYS A 84 -14.62 -10.92 8.67
N LEU A 85 -14.36 -11.57 7.53
CA LEU A 85 -13.35 -12.63 7.42
C LEU A 85 -11.94 -12.11 7.73
N GLU A 86 -11.54 -11.00 7.12
CA GLU A 86 -10.22 -10.39 7.27
C GLU A 86 -9.96 -9.96 8.72
N LEU A 87 -11.00 -9.45 9.40
CA LEU A 87 -10.91 -9.07 10.81
C LEU A 87 -10.65 -10.30 11.69
N LYS A 88 -11.41 -11.38 11.51
CA LYS A 88 -11.20 -12.63 12.27
C LYS A 88 -9.85 -13.26 11.96
N ALA A 89 -9.44 -13.24 10.70
CA ALA A 89 -8.12 -13.71 10.29
C ALA A 89 -6.99 -12.88 10.92
N ALA A 90 -7.15 -11.56 11.06
CA ALA A 90 -6.22 -10.70 11.77
C ALA A 90 -6.14 -11.04 13.28
N GLN A 91 -7.28 -11.19 13.95
CA GLN A 91 -7.33 -11.59 15.38
C GLN A 91 -6.66 -12.94 15.63
N GLU A 92 -6.82 -13.88 14.70
CA GLU A 92 -6.27 -15.23 14.77
C GLU A 92 -4.84 -15.35 14.21
N SER A 93 -4.28 -14.28 13.65
CA SER A 93 -2.99 -14.28 12.95
C SER A 93 -2.87 -15.37 11.87
N LYS A 94 -3.92 -15.54 11.06
CA LYS A 94 -4.00 -16.55 9.99
C LYS A 94 -4.04 -15.89 8.62
N PHE A 95 -3.34 -16.46 7.66
CA PHE A 95 -3.37 -16.00 6.27
C PHE A 95 -3.12 -17.15 5.29
N ALA A 96 -3.91 -17.17 4.22
CA ALA A 96 -3.66 -17.90 2.99
C ALA A 96 -4.49 -17.26 1.86
N HIS A 97 -4.01 -17.31 0.62
CA HIS A 97 -4.83 -16.91 -0.52
C HIS A 97 -6.06 -17.82 -0.62
N LEU A 98 -7.21 -17.21 -0.90
CA LEU A 98 -8.48 -17.91 -1.11
C LEU A 98 -8.95 -17.76 -2.56
N PRO A 99 -9.68 -18.75 -3.10
CA PRO A 99 -10.37 -18.59 -4.38
C PRO A 99 -11.45 -17.50 -4.29
N ARG A 100 -11.88 -16.98 -5.45
CA ARG A 100 -12.79 -15.82 -5.56
C ARG A 100 -14.05 -15.98 -4.68
N PRO A 101 -14.50 -14.92 -3.97
CA PRO A 101 -14.03 -13.53 -4.03
C PRO A 101 -12.65 -13.28 -3.40
N GLY A 102 -12.06 -14.27 -2.73
CA GLY A 102 -10.71 -14.21 -2.19
C GLY A 102 -10.66 -13.58 -0.79
N ILE A 103 -9.44 -13.31 -0.34
CA ILE A 103 -9.16 -12.54 0.87
C ILE A 103 -8.57 -11.19 0.45
N ASN A 104 -8.97 -10.10 1.10
CA ASN A 104 -8.39 -8.78 0.85
C ASN A 104 -7.18 -8.56 1.76
N TYR A 105 -6.07 -8.16 1.16
CA TYR A 105 -4.81 -8.00 1.90
C TYR A 105 -3.90 -6.96 1.26
N ALA A 106 -2.89 -6.61 2.02
CA ALA A 106 -1.74 -5.83 1.59
C ALA A 106 -0.48 -6.38 2.26
N PHE A 107 0.56 -5.57 2.36
CA PHE A 107 1.87 -5.98 2.88
C PHE A 107 2.38 -5.04 3.97
N HIS A 108 3.12 -5.59 4.93
CA HIS A 108 4.16 -4.87 5.66
C HIS A 108 5.49 -5.17 4.97
N ILE A 109 6.32 -4.16 4.72
CA ILE A 109 7.53 -4.29 3.91
C ILE A 109 8.70 -3.51 4.50
N ASP A 110 9.94 -3.87 4.14
CA ASP A 110 11.08 -2.94 4.24
C ASP A 110 11.10 -2.03 3.02
N ALA A 111 10.81 -0.74 3.20
CA ALA A 111 10.72 0.26 2.13
C ALA A 111 12.07 0.45 1.40
N THR A 112 13.20 0.31 2.10
CA THR A 112 14.53 0.42 1.49
C THR A 112 14.83 -0.78 0.58
N LEU A 113 14.43 -1.98 1.01
CA LEU A 113 14.53 -3.17 0.17
C LEU A 113 13.56 -3.10 -1.02
N TYR A 114 12.36 -2.57 -0.83
CA TYR A 114 11.40 -2.37 -1.91
C TYR A 114 11.90 -1.38 -2.96
N ALA A 115 12.49 -0.25 -2.55
CA ALA A 115 13.12 0.69 -3.48
C ALA A 115 14.27 0.04 -4.27
N ARG A 116 15.08 -0.82 -3.63
CA ARG A 116 16.13 -1.59 -4.30
C ARG A 116 15.56 -2.61 -5.29
N PHE A 117 14.49 -3.32 -4.91
CA PHE A 117 13.79 -4.26 -5.77
C PHE A 117 13.26 -3.57 -7.03
N LEU A 118 12.56 -2.44 -6.87
CA LEU A 118 12.06 -1.65 -8.00
C LEU A 118 13.19 -1.07 -8.85
N ARG A 119 14.31 -0.65 -8.25
CA ARG A 119 15.49 -0.24 -9.02
C ARG A 119 15.98 -1.35 -9.95
N GLN A 120 16.15 -2.57 -9.43
CA GLN A 120 16.59 -3.72 -10.23
C GLN A 120 15.56 -4.08 -11.31
N PHE A 121 14.28 -3.95 -11.01
CA PHE A 121 13.20 -4.09 -11.99
C PHE A 121 13.34 -3.05 -13.11
N SER A 122 13.42 -1.76 -12.78
CA SER A 122 13.49 -0.66 -13.74
C SER A 122 14.74 -0.71 -14.62
N GLU A 123 15.91 -1.05 -14.07
CA GLU A 123 17.16 -1.17 -14.83
C GLU A 123 17.06 -2.25 -15.93
N LYS A 124 16.26 -3.32 -15.74
CA LYS A 124 15.99 -4.34 -16.78
C LYS A 124 15.17 -3.79 -17.96
N PHE A 125 14.37 -2.76 -17.73
CA PHE A 125 13.57 -2.09 -18.75
C PHE A 125 14.26 -0.85 -19.33
N GLY A 126 15.56 -0.67 -19.07
CA GLY A 126 16.37 0.38 -19.68
C GLY A 126 16.46 1.69 -18.89
N ALA A 127 15.93 1.74 -17.67
CA ALA A 127 16.14 2.90 -16.80
C ALA A 127 17.64 3.07 -16.48
N THR A 128 18.15 4.30 -16.61
CA THR A 128 19.55 4.63 -16.30
C THR A 128 19.63 5.30 -14.94
N ARG A 129 20.44 4.73 -14.04
CA ARG A 129 20.77 5.38 -12.77
C ARG A 129 21.97 6.30 -12.94
N VAL A 130 21.81 7.57 -12.60
CA VAL A 130 22.91 8.51 -12.40
C VAL A 130 23.00 8.82 -10.92
N GLU A 131 24.15 8.53 -10.32
CA GLU A 131 24.43 8.87 -8.93
C GLU A 131 25.07 10.27 -8.87
N GLY A 132 24.69 11.06 -7.88
CA GLY A 132 25.21 12.41 -7.67
C GLY A 132 24.18 13.32 -7.00
N LYS A 133 24.65 14.45 -6.47
CA LYS A 133 23.79 15.45 -5.84
C LYS A 133 23.43 16.53 -6.85
N ILE A 134 22.15 16.88 -6.97
CA ILE A 134 21.72 18.02 -7.78
C ILE A 134 22.15 19.31 -7.07
N VAL A 135 22.88 20.18 -7.77
CA VAL A 135 23.34 21.48 -7.25
C VAL A 135 22.69 22.66 -7.95
N ARG A 136 22.09 22.45 -9.13
CA ARG A 136 21.37 23.49 -9.86
C ARG A 136 20.28 22.89 -10.75
N ILE A 137 19.14 23.57 -10.80
CA ILE A 137 18.05 23.33 -11.76
C ILE A 137 18.16 24.44 -12.81
N ASN A 138 18.27 24.06 -14.09
CA ASN A 138 18.37 25.01 -15.20
C ASN A 138 17.02 25.14 -15.88
N THR A 139 16.55 26.37 -16.03
CA THR A 139 15.26 26.69 -16.63
C THR A 139 15.44 27.53 -17.89
N ASN A 140 14.62 27.27 -18.90
CA ASN A 140 14.53 28.07 -20.10
C ASN A 140 14.13 29.52 -19.74
N SER A 141 14.82 30.52 -20.30
CA SER A 141 14.58 31.92 -19.98
C SER A 141 13.29 32.50 -20.55
N GLU A 142 12.74 31.89 -21.61
CA GLU A 142 11.53 32.36 -22.29
C GLU A 142 10.28 31.65 -21.75
N THR A 143 10.34 30.34 -21.54
CA THR A 143 9.18 29.53 -21.12
C THR A 143 9.13 29.27 -19.61
N GLY A 144 10.27 29.35 -18.92
CA GLY A 144 10.40 28.97 -17.51
C GLY A 144 10.43 27.45 -17.26
N PHE A 145 10.38 26.61 -18.30
CA PHE A 145 10.41 25.15 -18.15
C PHE A 145 11.80 24.66 -17.73
N ILE A 146 11.85 23.56 -16.98
CA ILE A 146 13.12 22.90 -16.64
C ILE A 146 13.69 22.27 -17.91
N GLU A 147 14.97 22.55 -18.20
CA GLU A 147 15.69 21.96 -19.33
C GLU A 147 16.69 20.90 -18.88
N SER A 148 17.30 21.10 -17.71
CA SER A 148 18.30 20.16 -17.18
C SER A 148 18.58 20.30 -15.69
N LEU A 149 19.22 19.26 -15.14
CA LEU A 149 19.75 19.21 -13.79
C LEU A 149 21.28 19.15 -13.84
N THR A 150 21.95 20.08 -13.17
CA THR A 150 23.40 20.02 -12.99
C THR A 150 23.74 19.32 -11.68
N LEU A 151 24.55 18.28 -11.79
CA LEU A 151 25.07 17.53 -10.65
C LEU A 151 26.34 18.19 -10.10
N ASP A 152 26.70 17.88 -8.85
CA ASP A 152 27.93 18.34 -8.18
C ASP A 152 29.22 17.94 -8.93
N SER A 153 29.18 16.82 -9.65
CA SER A 153 30.24 16.41 -10.58
C SER A 153 30.42 17.33 -11.80
N GLY A 154 29.52 18.29 -12.01
CA GLY A 154 29.46 19.16 -13.20
C GLY A 154 28.70 18.53 -14.38
N ARG A 155 28.30 17.25 -14.29
CA ARG A 155 27.47 16.59 -15.31
C ARG A 155 26.12 17.29 -15.42
N ASN A 156 25.67 17.54 -16.65
CA ASN A 156 24.32 18.00 -16.94
C ASN A 156 23.44 16.84 -17.39
N VAL A 157 22.22 16.76 -16.87
CA VAL A 157 21.21 15.76 -17.25
C VAL A 157 20.00 16.51 -17.82
N GLU A 158 19.84 16.44 -19.14
CA GLU A 158 18.74 17.03 -19.88
C GLU A 158 17.50 16.12 -19.88
N GLY A 159 16.32 16.70 -20.10
CA GLY A 159 15.08 15.95 -20.24
C GLY A 159 13.91 16.85 -20.62
N ASP A 160 12.85 16.23 -21.14
CA ASP A 160 11.62 16.95 -21.54
C ASP A 160 10.56 16.96 -20.43
N LEU A 161 10.62 15.98 -19.53
CA LEU A 161 9.72 15.82 -18.39
C LEU A 161 10.54 15.46 -17.14
N PHE A 162 10.27 16.17 -16.04
CA PHE A 162 10.89 15.93 -14.74
C PHE A 162 9.84 15.52 -13.72
N ILE A 163 10.14 14.48 -12.93
CA ILE A 163 9.31 14.00 -11.83
C ILE A 163 10.07 14.29 -10.53
N ASP A 164 9.54 15.15 -9.68
CA ASP A 164 10.17 15.49 -8.41
C ASP A 164 9.84 14.43 -7.34
N CYS A 165 10.86 13.66 -6.96
CA CYS A 165 10.83 12.67 -5.88
C CYS A 165 11.87 12.99 -4.80
N SER A 166 12.16 14.28 -4.57
CA SER A 166 13.27 14.73 -3.70
C SER A 166 12.96 14.80 -2.19
N GLY A 167 11.74 14.47 -1.77
CA GLY A 167 11.27 14.52 -0.39
C GLY A 167 10.31 13.40 -0.02
#